data_AF-A0A402AGQ3-F1
#
_entry.id   AF-A0A402AGQ3-F1
#
_cell.length_a   1.000
_cell.length_b   1.000
_cell.length_c   1.000
_cell.angle_alpha   90.00
_cell.angle_beta   90.00
_cell.angle_gamma   90.00
#
_symmetry.space_group_name_H-M   'P 1'
#
loop_
_entity.id
_entity.type
_entity.pdbx_description
1 polymer ?
#
loop_
_entity_poly.entity_id
_entity_poly.type
_entity_poly.pdbx_seq_one_letter_code
_entity_poly.pdbx_strand_id
1 'polypeptide(L)'
;MSWAMVDYHLRTKPAYYSVARELAPLVVGLDRQSVEQVAVWAVNGSVHEVQLELELCSVNLAGDLLSEQRRSVVLAPNRSSELDVIQQPQDDQVVLQARLWQDGKIVARTTLWSEPYKYLTLPDPELHVERVDSHTVTISAERPAKGVWLDAGSGVKWSDNMLDIIPGDPQTLTVSGLEDQPIQLRWLDK
;
A
#
# COMPACT_ATOMS: atom_id res chain seq x y z
N MET A 1 4.61 11.29 24.63
CA MET A 1 4.84 11.13 23.17
C MET A 1 6.29 10.70 22.95
N SER A 2 6.54 9.67 22.13
CA SER A 2 7.88 9.12 21.85
C SER A 2 7.98 8.66 20.38
N TRP A 3 9.20 8.51 19.84
CA TRP A 3 9.49 7.99 18.50
C TRP A 3 9.36 6.46 18.36
N ALA A 4 8.92 5.76 19.39
CA ALA A 4 8.81 4.31 19.34
C ALA A 4 7.72 3.87 18.34
N MET A 5 8.01 2.85 17.51
CA MET A 5 7.01 2.22 16.63
C MET A 5 6.05 1.29 17.40
N VAL A 6 6.44 0.87 18.61
CA VAL A 6 5.65 0.06 19.52
C VAL A 6 5.60 0.78 20.87
N ASP A 7 4.42 0.87 21.48
CA ASP A 7 4.25 1.55 22.77
C ASP A 7 4.63 0.68 23.98
N TYR A 8 4.52 1.25 25.19
CA TYR A 8 4.84 0.56 26.44
C TYR A 8 3.99 -0.70 26.69
N HIS A 9 2.76 -0.74 26.16
CA HIS A 9 1.86 -1.88 26.26
C HIS A 9 2.02 -2.87 25.10
N LEU A 10 3.13 -2.79 24.35
CA LEU A 10 3.44 -3.61 23.18
C LEU A 10 2.44 -3.45 22.04
N ARG A 11 1.78 -2.29 21.94
CA ARG A 11 0.84 -2.00 20.84
C ARG A 11 1.59 -1.35 19.68
N THR A 12 1.41 -1.91 18.49
CA THR A 12 1.98 -1.39 17.25
C THR A 12 1.35 -0.05 16.89
N LYS A 13 2.17 0.95 16.59
CA LYS A 13 1.73 2.24 16.02
C LYS A 13 1.72 2.15 14.49
N PRO A 14 1.05 3.07 13.78
CA PRO A 14 1.03 3.10 12.32
C PRO A 14 2.40 2.96 11.64
N ALA A 15 3.43 3.64 12.16
CA ALA A 15 4.78 3.59 11.62
C ALA A 15 5.40 2.18 11.61
N TYR A 16 4.99 1.29 12.51
CA TYR A 16 5.44 -0.11 12.53
C TYR A 16 5.13 -0.81 11.20
N TYR A 17 3.90 -0.64 10.70
CA TYR A 17 3.42 -1.31 9.50
C TYR A 17 4.11 -0.79 8.24
N SER A 18 4.30 0.53 8.12
CA SER A 18 5.07 1.11 7.03
C SER A 18 6.52 0.61 7.03
N VAL A 19 7.19 0.61 8.19
CA VAL A 19 8.58 0.12 8.28
C VAL A 19 8.67 -1.39 8.01
N ALA A 20 7.69 -2.19 8.47
CA ALA A 20 7.66 -3.62 8.17
C ALA A 20 7.58 -3.89 6.66
N ARG A 21 6.80 -3.10 5.91
CA ARG A 21 6.73 -3.19 4.44
C ARG A 21 8.03 -2.78 3.77
N GLU A 22 8.65 -1.68 4.20
CA GLU A 22 9.92 -1.19 3.62
C GLU A 22 11.14 -2.09 3.94
N LEU A 23 11.03 -2.94 4.96
CA LEU A 23 12.06 -3.92 5.31
C LEU A 23 11.79 -5.33 4.75
N ALA A 24 10.75 -5.50 3.94
CA ALA A 24 10.46 -6.78 3.30
C ALA A 24 11.59 -7.19 2.33
N PRO A 25 11.80 -8.50 2.07
CA PRO A 25 12.85 -8.95 1.14
C PRO A 25 12.70 -8.44 -0.30
N LEU A 26 11.45 -8.17 -0.72
CA LEU A 26 11.13 -7.56 -2.00
C LEU A 26 10.36 -6.27 -1.73
N VAL A 27 10.83 -5.16 -2.31
CA VAL A 27 10.20 -3.84 -2.19
C VAL A 27 10.13 -3.21 -3.58
N VAL A 28 9.07 -2.46 -3.85
CA VAL A 28 8.94 -1.59 -5.03
C VAL A 28 8.69 -0.17 -4.55
N GLY A 29 9.32 0.78 -5.22
CA GLY A 29 9.25 2.19 -4.89
C GLY A 29 8.91 3.05 -6.09
N LEU A 30 8.24 4.16 -5.80
CA LEU A 30 7.96 5.23 -6.73
C LEU A 30 8.56 6.52 -6.15
N ASP A 31 9.34 7.24 -6.93
CA ASP A 31 9.96 8.49 -6.50
C ASP A 31 9.73 9.59 -7.54
N ARG A 32 9.17 10.73 -7.11
CA ARG A 32 8.90 11.86 -8.00
C ARG A 32 10.17 12.70 -8.13
N GLN A 33 10.86 12.54 -9.25
CA GLN A 33 12.11 13.27 -9.53
C GLN A 33 11.87 14.68 -10.09
N SER A 34 10.73 14.91 -10.74
CA SER A 34 10.31 16.24 -11.21
C SER A 34 8.79 16.34 -11.32
N VAL A 35 8.29 17.50 -11.76
CA VAL A 35 6.86 17.73 -11.99
C VAL A 35 6.26 16.71 -12.96
N GLU A 36 7.04 16.18 -13.90
CA GLU A 36 6.54 15.28 -14.95
C GLU A 36 7.12 13.87 -14.89
N GLN A 37 8.05 13.60 -13.99
CA GLN A 37 8.80 12.34 -13.99
C GLN A 37 8.74 11.62 -12.65
N VAL A 38 8.40 10.34 -12.74
CA VAL A 38 8.42 9.42 -11.60
C VAL A 38 9.35 8.25 -11.94
N ALA A 39 10.37 8.08 -11.13
CA ALA A 39 11.24 6.92 -11.18
C ALA A 39 10.57 5.72 -10.50
N VAL A 40 10.70 4.55 -11.12
CA VAL A 40 10.25 3.27 -10.57
C VAL A 40 11.49 2.46 -10.24
N TRP A 41 11.58 1.95 -9.02
CA TRP A 41 12.69 1.11 -8.58
C TRP A 41 12.19 -0.09 -7.78
N ALA A 42 13.01 -1.11 -7.67
CA ALA A 42 12.74 -2.25 -6.80
C ALA A 42 14.01 -2.76 -6.12
N VAL A 43 13.83 -3.35 -4.95
CA VAL A 43 14.90 -3.98 -4.17
C VAL A 43 14.64 -5.47 -4.08
N ASN A 44 15.67 -6.26 -4.35
CA ASN A 44 15.73 -7.68 -4.02
C ASN A 44 16.80 -7.89 -2.95
N GLY A 45 16.36 -8.08 -1.71
CA GLY A 45 17.20 -8.41 -0.55
C GLY A 45 17.45 -9.91 -0.36
N SER A 46 17.03 -10.76 -1.29
CA SER A 46 17.33 -12.19 -1.25
C SER A 46 18.69 -12.51 -1.91
N VAL A 47 19.18 -13.72 -1.64
CA VAL A 47 20.45 -14.23 -2.21
C VAL A 47 20.28 -14.86 -3.60
N HIS A 48 19.05 -14.87 -4.14
CA HIS A 48 18.74 -15.43 -5.44
C HIS A 48 18.20 -14.34 -6.38
N GLU A 49 18.41 -14.56 -7.68
CA GLU A 49 17.70 -13.79 -8.70
C GLU A 49 16.21 -14.11 -8.61
N VAL A 50 15.36 -13.10 -8.80
CA VAL A 50 13.91 -13.26 -8.79
C VAL A 50 13.33 -12.69 -10.07
N GLN A 51 12.49 -13.49 -10.74
CA GLN A 51 11.70 -13.08 -11.89
C GLN A 51 10.30 -12.68 -11.41
N LEU A 52 9.85 -11.50 -11.79
CA LEU A 52 8.59 -10.89 -11.33
C LEU A 52 7.87 -10.23 -12.51
N GLU A 53 6.60 -9.90 -12.33
CA GLU A 53 5.91 -8.94 -13.19
C GLU A 53 5.76 -7.62 -12.44
N LEU A 54 6.28 -6.54 -13.03
CA LEU A 54 5.98 -5.17 -12.58
C LEU A 54 4.68 -4.73 -13.23
N GLU A 55 3.74 -4.34 -12.39
CA GLU A 55 2.53 -3.66 -12.79
C GLU A 55 2.54 -2.22 -12.32
N LEU A 56 2.23 -1.31 -13.23
CA LEU A 56 2.04 0.11 -12.97
C LEU A 56 0.61 0.47 -13.34
N CYS A 57 -0.12 1.09 -12.42
CA CYS A 57 -1.43 1.64 -12.70
C CYS A 57 -1.57 3.06 -12.17
N SER A 58 -2.47 3.81 -12.81
CA SER A 58 -2.87 5.13 -12.36
C SER A 58 -4.39 5.17 -12.24
N VAL A 59 -4.87 5.71 -11.12
CA VAL A 59 -6.29 5.88 -10.85
C VAL A 59 -6.56 7.35 -10.54
N ASN A 60 -7.73 7.85 -10.92
CA ASN A 60 -8.16 9.16 -10.43
C ASN A 60 -8.79 9.08 -9.03
N LEU A 61 -8.99 10.21 -8.37
CA LEU A 61 -9.67 10.25 -7.06
C LEU A 61 -11.14 9.83 -7.10
N ALA A 62 -11.77 9.81 -8.28
CA ALA A 62 -13.12 9.29 -8.48
C ALA A 62 -13.18 7.75 -8.58
N GLY A 63 -12.02 7.08 -8.62
CA GLY A 63 -11.88 5.62 -8.66
C GLY A 63 -11.69 5.04 -10.05
N ASP A 64 -11.67 5.86 -11.10
CA ASP A 64 -11.49 5.38 -12.48
C ASP A 64 -10.03 5.01 -12.75
N LEU A 65 -9.84 3.84 -13.36
CA LEU A 65 -8.56 3.41 -13.89
C LEU A 65 -8.22 4.24 -15.14
N LEU A 66 -7.11 4.98 -15.08
CA LEU A 66 -6.64 5.82 -16.19
C LEU A 66 -5.63 5.08 -17.07
N SER A 67 -4.75 4.29 -16.46
CA SER A 67 -3.78 3.46 -17.18
C SER A 67 -3.39 2.24 -16.37
N GLU A 68 -3.06 1.16 -17.07
CA GLU A 68 -2.50 -0.06 -16.52
C GLU A 68 -1.48 -0.63 -17.50
N GLN A 69 -0.30 -1.00 -16.99
CA GLN A 69 0.76 -1.63 -17.76
C GLN A 69 1.40 -2.73 -16.94
N ARG A 70 1.68 -3.86 -17.58
CA ARG A 70 2.40 -4.99 -16.99
C ARG A 70 3.59 -5.38 -17.86
N ARG A 71 4.70 -5.72 -17.22
CA ARG A 71 5.87 -6.28 -17.91
C ARG A 71 6.72 -7.13 -16.98
N SER A 72 7.41 -8.10 -17.55
CA SER A 72 8.35 -8.93 -16.81
C SER A 72 9.61 -8.14 -16.44
N VAL A 73 10.10 -8.34 -15.23
CA VAL A 73 11.35 -7.78 -14.72
C VAL A 73 12.16 -8.86 -14.02
N VAL A 74 13.48 -8.71 -14.03
CA VAL A 74 14.41 -9.63 -13.34
C VAL A 74 15.24 -8.82 -12.36
N LEU A 75 15.17 -9.19 -11.09
CA LEU A 75 15.90 -8.51 -10.01
C LEU A 75 17.09 -9.37 -9.57
N ALA A 76 18.30 -8.85 -9.75
CA ALA A 76 19.50 -9.49 -9.27
C ALA A 76 19.51 -9.57 -7.73
N PRO A 77 20.20 -10.57 -7.14
CA PRO A 77 20.25 -10.73 -5.68
C PRO A 77 20.96 -9.57 -4.98
N ASN A 78 20.52 -9.26 -3.76
CA ASN A 78 21.06 -8.24 -2.86
C ASN A 78 21.29 -6.88 -3.54
N ARG A 79 20.32 -6.39 -4.30
CA ARG A 79 20.46 -5.20 -5.15
C ARG A 79 19.19 -4.36 -5.19
N SER A 80 19.40 -3.04 -5.31
CA SER A 80 18.38 -2.09 -5.81
C SER A 80 18.56 -1.87 -7.31
N SER A 81 17.45 -1.90 -8.04
CA SER A 81 17.40 -1.77 -9.50
C SER A 81 16.41 -0.67 -9.89
N GLU A 82 16.87 0.26 -10.72
CA GLU A 82 15.98 1.17 -11.45
C GLU A 82 15.26 0.38 -12.55
N LEU A 83 13.93 0.49 -12.58
CA LEU A 83 13.06 -0.28 -13.48
C LEU A 83 12.41 0.57 -14.57
N ASP A 84 12.17 1.85 -14.29
CA ASP A 84 11.57 2.79 -15.24
C ASP A 84 11.75 4.25 -14.85
N VAL A 85 11.43 5.11 -15.82
CA VAL A 85 11.01 6.49 -15.57
C VAL A 85 9.73 6.76 -16.37
N ILE A 86 8.61 6.88 -15.68
CA ILE A 86 7.32 7.19 -16.32
C ILE A 86 7.14 8.71 -16.45
N GLN A 87 6.59 9.12 -17.59
CA GLN A 87 6.17 10.50 -17.80
C GLN A 87 4.74 10.65 -17.28
N GLN A 88 4.61 11.19 -16.06
CA GLN A 88 3.34 11.44 -15.41
C GLN A 88 3.37 12.85 -14.79
N PRO A 89 2.71 13.84 -15.42
CA PRO A 89 2.50 15.14 -14.83
C PRO A 89 1.93 15.01 -13.42
N GLN A 90 2.42 15.83 -12.51
CA GLN A 90 1.84 15.94 -11.18
C GLN A 90 0.42 16.48 -11.34
N ASP A 91 -0.53 15.63 -10.95
CA ASP A 91 -1.95 15.92 -10.94
C ASP A 91 -2.48 15.51 -9.56
N ASP A 92 -3.03 16.47 -8.83
CA ASP A 92 -3.60 16.24 -7.50
C ASP A 92 -4.85 15.34 -7.54
N GLN A 93 -5.35 15.02 -8.73
CA GLN A 93 -6.45 14.08 -8.95
C GLN A 93 -5.99 12.66 -9.27
N VAL A 94 -4.68 12.38 -9.38
CA VAL A 94 -4.15 11.07 -9.80
C VAL A 94 -3.31 10.43 -8.71
N VAL A 95 -3.55 9.14 -8.46
CA VAL A 95 -2.73 8.28 -7.62
C VAL A 95 -2.05 7.24 -8.50
N LEU A 96 -0.74 7.11 -8.35
CA LEU A 96 0.03 6.04 -8.98
C LEU A 96 0.20 4.88 -8.03
N GLN A 97 0.14 3.66 -8.55
CA GLN A 97 0.44 2.44 -7.82
C GLN A 97 1.41 1.58 -8.63
N ALA A 98 2.37 1.00 -7.92
CA ALA A 98 3.24 -0.05 -8.46
C ALA A 98 3.06 -1.33 -7.64
N ARG A 99 2.98 -2.47 -8.34
CA ARG A 99 2.88 -3.80 -7.74
C ARG A 99 3.89 -4.74 -8.38
N LEU A 100 4.55 -5.55 -7.55
CA LEU A 100 5.35 -6.69 -8.01
C LEU A 100 4.56 -7.98 -7.81
N TRP A 101 4.41 -8.73 -8.89
CA TRP A 101 3.74 -10.02 -8.90
C TRP A 101 4.74 -11.15 -8.99
N GLN A 102 4.51 -12.19 -8.20
CA GLN A 102 5.21 -13.47 -8.26
C GLN A 102 4.17 -14.59 -8.21
N ASP A 103 4.14 -15.45 -9.22
CA ASP A 103 3.24 -16.61 -9.28
C ASP A 103 1.76 -16.26 -8.99
N GLY A 104 1.28 -15.15 -9.56
CA GLY A 104 -0.10 -14.68 -9.39
C GLY A 104 -0.39 -14.03 -8.03
N LYS A 105 0.62 -13.76 -7.20
CA LYS A 105 0.49 -13.07 -5.91
C LYS A 105 1.27 -11.76 -5.91
N ILE A 106 0.70 -10.73 -5.30
CA ILE A 106 1.40 -9.46 -5.06
C ILE A 106 2.36 -9.66 -3.89
N VAL A 107 3.65 -9.47 -4.13
CA VAL A 107 4.73 -9.62 -3.13
C VAL A 107 5.24 -8.28 -2.60
N ALA A 108 5.04 -7.20 -3.36
CA ALA A 108 5.32 -5.84 -2.92
C ALA A 108 4.37 -4.88 -3.62
N ARG A 109 4.02 -3.77 -2.94
CA ARG A 109 3.25 -2.68 -3.53
C ARG A 109 3.62 -1.35 -2.90
N THR A 110 3.42 -0.28 -3.65
CA THR A 110 3.53 1.09 -3.15
C THR A 110 2.61 2.02 -3.94
N THR A 111 2.32 3.16 -3.36
CA THR A 111 1.44 4.19 -3.90
C THR A 111 2.12 5.55 -3.81
N LEU A 112 2.04 6.32 -4.90
CA LEU A 112 2.54 7.68 -4.95
C LEU A 112 1.35 8.62 -5.15
N TRP A 113 1.07 9.38 -4.10
CA TRP A 113 0.06 10.43 -4.06
C TRP A 113 0.71 11.77 -4.37
N SER A 114 -0.05 12.70 -4.92
CA SER A 114 0.41 14.07 -5.06
C SER A 114 0.55 14.74 -3.70
N GLU A 115 1.66 15.45 -3.52
CA GLU A 115 2.04 16.11 -2.27
C GLU A 115 2.05 17.62 -2.42
N PRO A 116 1.70 18.38 -1.36
CA PRO A 116 1.39 17.90 0.00
C PRO A 116 -0.09 17.53 0.21
N TYR A 117 -0.34 16.50 1.03
CA TYR A 117 -1.68 15.90 1.19
C TYR A 117 -2.78 16.86 1.69
N LYS A 118 -2.43 17.91 2.42
CA LYS A 118 -3.39 18.91 2.95
C LYS A 118 -4.13 19.71 1.87
N TYR A 119 -3.70 19.64 0.60
CA TYR A 119 -4.37 20.28 -0.53
C TYR A 119 -5.22 19.32 -1.34
N LEU A 120 -5.17 18.01 -1.04
CA LEU A 120 -6.01 17.03 -1.70
C LEU A 120 -7.45 17.16 -1.21
N THR A 121 -8.39 17.20 -2.15
CA THR A 121 -9.81 17.07 -1.85
C THR A 121 -10.21 15.62 -2.06
N LEU A 122 -10.11 14.82 -0.99
CA LEU A 122 -10.38 13.38 -1.05
C LEU A 122 -11.89 13.11 -0.92
N PRO A 123 -12.52 12.41 -1.89
CA PRO A 123 -13.91 11.99 -1.74
C PRO A 123 -14.03 10.92 -0.65
N ASP A 124 -15.27 10.62 -0.25
CA ASP A 124 -15.52 9.44 0.59
C ASP A 124 -15.05 8.18 -0.17
N PRO A 125 -14.12 7.38 0.37
CA PRO A 125 -13.62 6.20 -0.33
C PRO A 125 -14.67 5.10 -0.52
N GLU A 126 -15.80 5.15 0.20
CA GLU A 126 -16.77 4.05 0.28
C GLU A 126 -16.05 2.73 0.67
N LEU A 127 -15.41 2.74 1.83
CA LEU A 127 -14.68 1.58 2.35
C LEU A 127 -15.65 0.45 2.70
N HIS A 128 -15.34 -0.75 2.23
CA HIS A 128 -16.04 -1.97 2.56
C HIS A 128 -15.12 -2.91 3.33
N VAL A 129 -15.65 -3.47 4.43
CA VAL A 129 -14.94 -4.43 5.26
C VAL A 129 -15.77 -5.70 5.34
N GLU A 130 -15.18 -6.79 4.84
CA GLU A 130 -15.77 -8.11 4.87
C GLU A 130 -14.99 -9.01 5.84
N ARG A 131 -15.69 -9.66 6.76
CA ARG A 131 -15.11 -10.74 7.56
C ARG A 131 -15.29 -12.04 6.79
N VAL A 132 -14.21 -12.54 6.21
CA VAL A 132 -14.22 -13.81 5.48
C VAL A 132 -14.40 -14.97 6.47
N ASP A 133 -13.71 -14.91 7.60
CA ASP A 133 -13.82 -15.88 8.71
C ASP A 133 -13.35 -15.25 10.05
N SER A 134 -13.14 -16.07 11.09
CA SER A 134 -12.70 -15.60 12.42
C SER A 134 -11.28 -15.03 12.47
N HIS A 135 -10.50 -15.23 11.41
CA HIS A 135 -9.08 -14.87 11.31
C HIS A 135 -8.75 -14.05 10.06
N THR A 136 -9.71 -13.76 9.20
CA THR A 136 -9.46 -13.13 7.90
C THR A 136 -10.45 -12.01 7.64
N VAL A 137 -9.92 -10.83 7.33
CA VAL A 137 -10.69 -9.63 6.97
C VAL A 137 -10.20 -9.13 5.62
N THR A 138 -11.14 -8.84 4.72
CA THR A 138 -10.85 -8.19 3.45
C THR A 138 -11.37 -6.76 3.47
N ILE A 139 -10.55 -5.82 3.03
CA ILE A 139 -10.91 -4.41 2.89
C ILE A 139 -10.78 -3.96 1.44
N SER A 140 -11.79 -3.26 0.94
CA SER A 140 -11.84 -2.69 -0.40
C SER A 140 -12.43 -1.28 -0.35
N ALA A 141 -12.32 -0.55 -1.47
CA ALA A 141 -12.85 0.80 -1.62
C ALA A 141 -13.31 1.01 -3.06
N GLU A 142 -14.32 1.85 -3.24
CA GLU A 142 -14.73 2.32 -4.58
C GLU A 142 -13.89 3.51 -5.05
N ARG A 143 -13.28 4.25 -4.12
CA ARG A 143 -12.37 5.37 -4.41
C ARG A 143 -11.09 5.28 -3.58
N PRO A 144 -9.95 5.84 -4.06
CA PRO A 144 -8.67 5.72 -3.36
C PRO A 144 -8.73 6.21 -1.91
N ALA A 145 -8.31 5.37 -0.97
CA ALA A 145 -8.24 5.70 0.45
C ALA A 145 -6.78 5.68 0.92
N LYS A 146 -6.31 6.81 1.48
CA LYS A 146 -4.94 6.91 2.01
C LYS A 146 -4.89 6.57 3.50
N GLY A 147 -3.93 5.75 3.92
CA GLY A 147 -3.61 5.52 5.33
C GLY A 147 -4.76 4.92 6.14
N VAL A 148 -5.46 3.94 5.58
CA VAL A 148 -6.58 3.25 6.23
C VAL A 148 -6.09 2.49 7.46
N TRP A 149 -6.65 2.83 8.61
CA TRP A 149 -6.39 2.25 9.91
C TRP A 149 -7.60 1.47 10.41
N LEU A 150 -7.40 0.18 10.68
CA LEU A 150 -8.39 -0.70 11.29
C LEU A 150 -8.17 -0.75 12.81
N ASP A 151 -9.19 -0.34 13.58
CA ASP A 151 -9.20 -0.39 15.04
C ASP A 151 -10.35 -1.27 15.55
N ALA A 152 -10.01 -2.28 16.37
CA ALA A 152 -10.98 -3.17 16.99
C ALA A 152 -10.64 -3.40 18.48
N GLY A 153 -9.96 -2.44 19.11
CA GLY A 153 -9.54 -2.52 20.52
C GLY A 153 -8.19 -3.20 20.75
N SER A 154 -7.68 -3.07 21.97
CA SER A 154 -6.27 -3.38 22.29
C SER A 154 -5.87 -4.85 22.29
N GLY A 155 -6.83 -5.78 22.22
CA GLY A 155 -6.58 -7.22 22.16
C GLY A 155 -6.37 -7.74 20.74
N VAL A 156 -6.67 -6.92 19.73
CA VAL A 156 -6.66 -7.33 18.33
C VAL A 156 -5.28 -7.08 17.73
N LYS A 157 -4.77 -8.08 17.00
CA LYS A 157 -3.52 -7.96 16.23
C LYS A 157 -3.81 -8.21 14.76
N TRP A 158 -3.32 -7.31 13.93
CA TRP A 158 -3.46 -7.35 12.47
C TRP A 158 -2.13 -7.77 11.85
N SER A 159 -2.19 -8.55 10.77
CA SER A 159 -1.01 -8.89 9.97
C SER A 159 -0.42 -7.68 9.27
N ASP A 160 -1.28 -6.73 8.87
CA ASP A 160 -0.89 -5.43 8.34
C ASP A 160 -1.96 -4.37 8.66
N ASN A 161 -1.61 -3.08 8.60
CA ASN A 161 -2.51 -1.95 8.88
C ASN A 161 -1.91 -0.65 8.29
N MET A 162 -2.59 0.51 8.46
CA MET A 162 -2.15 1.80 7.89
C MET A 162 -1.89 1.68 6.38
N LEU A 163 -2.92 1.24 5.64
CA LEU A 163 -2.81 0.83 4.23
C LEU A 163 -3.41 1.87 3.30
N ASP A 164 -2.78 2.09 2.16
CA ASP A 164 -3.47 2.74 1.05
C ASP A 164 -4.33 1.68 0.33
N ILE A 165 -5.62 1.95 0.17
CA ILE A 165 -6.57 1.05 -0.51
C ILE A 165 -6.94 1.69 -1.84
N ILE A 166 -6.59 1.01 -2.93
CA ILE A 166 -6.84 1.46 -4.31
C ILE A 166 -7.99 0.64 -4.90
N PRO A 167 -8.95 1.25 -5.63
CA PRO A 167 -10.03 0.50 -6.28
C PRO A 167 -9.51 -0.63 -7.16
N GLY A 168 -10.15 -1.80 -7.06
CA GLY A 168 -9.69 -3.02 -7.74
C GLY A 168 -8.46 -3.71 -7.11
N ASP A 169 -7.92 -3.20 -6.00
CA ASP A 169 -6.82 -3.83 -5.23
C ASP A 169 -7.23 -4.13 -3.77
N PRO A 170 -8.21 -5.05 -3.55
CA PRO A 170 -8.65 -5.40 -2.20
C PRO A 170 -7.50 -6.00 -1.38
N GLN A 171 -7.43 -5.61 -0.10
CA GLN A 171 -6.39 -6.08 0.83
C GLN A 171 -6.98 -7.09 1.80
N THR A 172 -6.35 -8.26 1.88
CA THR A 172 -6.76 -9.32 2.82
C THR A 172 -5.75 -9.42 3.95
N LEU A 173 -6.24 -9.33 5.18
CA LEU A 173 -5.48 -9.26 6.41
C LEU A 173 -5.82 -10.45 7.29
N THR A 174 -4.80 -11.08 7.86
CA THR A 174 -4.99 -12.03 8.96
C THR A 174 -5.14 -11.25 10.27
N VAL A 175 -6.07 -11.67 11.11
CA VAL A 175 -6.38 -11.03 12.38
C VAL A 175 -6.49 -12.06 13.51
N SER A 176 -5.99 -11.69 14.69
CA SER A 176 -6.11 -12.50 15.91
C SER A 176 -6.78 -11.69 17.03
N GLY A 177 -7.68 -12.32 17.77
CA GLY A 177 -8.39 -11.70 18.90
C GLY A 177 -9.57 -10.80 18.51
N LEU A 178 -10.01 -10.84 17.25
CA LEU A 178 -11.12 -10.01 16.77
C LEU A 178 -12.48 -10.40 17.38
N GLU A 179 -12.77 -11.70 17.47
CA GLU A 179 -14.06 -12.22 17.94
C GLU A 179 -15.24 -11.44 17.31
N ASP A 180 -16.19 -10.98 18.13
CA ASP A 180 -17.34 -10.17 17.70
C ASP A 180 -17.09 -8.65 17.81
N GLN A 181 -15.85 -8.21 18.09
CA GLN A 181 -15.53 -6.79 18.28
C GLN A 181 -15.76 -6.00 16.99
N PRO A 182 -16.49 -4.86 17.01
CA PRO A 182 -16.69 -4.05 15.82
C PRO A 182 -15.35 -3.49 15.30
N ILE A 183 -15.23 -3.38 13.97
CA ILE A 183 -14.06 -2.78 13.31
C ILE A 183 -14.41 -1.32 12.99
N GLN A 184 -13.65 -0.40 13.56
CA GLN A 184 -13.69 1.02 13.22
C GLN A 184 -12.60 1.31 12.17
N LEU A 185 -12.97 2.09 11.16
CA LEU A 185 -12.05 2.54 10.14
C LEU A 185 -11.73 4.02 10.34
N ARG A 186 -10.48 4.37 10.10
CA ARG A 186 -10.01 5.76 9.94
C ARG A 186 -9.14 5.83 8.70
N TRP A 187 -9.04 6.98 8.08
CA TRP A 187 -8.16 7.20 6.94
C TRP A 187 -7.70 8.66 6.94
N LEU A 188 -6.94 9.05 5.93
CA LEU A 188 -6.50 10.43 5.82
C LEU A 188 -7.72 11.37 5.79
N ASP A 189 -7.73 12.34 6.70
CA ASP A 189 -8.75 13.39 6.85
C ASP A 189 -10.08 12.97 7.52
N LYS A 190 -10.25 11.70 7.95
CA LYS A 190 -11.45 11.22 8.67
C LYS A 190 -11.15 10.08 9.66
#